data_AF-A0A2U2YZL2-F1
#
_entry.id   AF-A0A2U2YZL2-F1
#
_cell.length_a   1.000
_cell.length_b   1.000
_cell.length_c   1.000
_cell.angle_alpha   90.00
_cell.angle_beta   90.00
_cell.angle_gamma   90.00
#
_symmetry.space_group_name_H-M   'P 1'
#
loop_
_entity.id
_entity.type
_entity.pdbx_description
1 polymer ?
#
loop_
_entity_poly.entity_id
_entity_poly.type
_entity_poly.pdbx_seq_one_letter_code
_entity_poly.pdbx_strand_id
1 'polypeptide(L)'
;MIRAGRRHLVRTLADIAAQQGIAVQTLLNSGRHLAEGFPAPLNAGRTRLYDGEQVDAHLAGRPVPALPTTDDDEDLLDRQEAAALRGMPPQAWDRRKKDPAVSKHLVLAGGVEHWPRRVVRDHTPTPRRPTGSSGGGRPTGAGDQVPRDQLPARVAQLLDQDPALTAAGVTDSLGVHRNTAQAALTQCRADRMADVIEQHGVTAAQAAAALGYPAGQTRRAGVRAAAILRGRQARPYLAAVAHALHARGWMATATPPTVQHPEDDVCVAALTLDAPAAPAPALVWSERHGWRTATSRRHPLGRGAAWPPPGPGVRHLATGAMPAPADLVNALDSTG
;
A
#
# COMPACT_ATOMS: atom_id res chain seq x y z
N MET A 1 27.82 17.59 -8.88
CA MET A 1 27.43 18.83 -8.23
C MET A 1 28.09 19.96 -8.99
N ILE A 2 27.40 21.07 -9.20
CA ILE A 2 28.02 22.27 -9.79
C ILE A 2 28.59 23.09 -8.63
N ARG A 3 29.90 23.35 -8.66
CA ARG A 3 30.57 24.12 -7.60
C ARG A 3 30.15 25.59 -7.61
N ALA A 4 30.17 26.21 -6.43
CA ALA A 4 29.91 27.63 -6.26
C ALA A 4 30.71 28.48 -7.27
N GLY A 5 30.07 29.49 -7.85
CA GLY A 5 30.65 30.37 -8.87
C GLY A 5 30.79 29.77 -10.28
N ARG A 6 30.66 28.44 -10.46
CA ARG A 6 30.90 27.76 -11.76
C ARG A 6 29.64 27.50 -12.60
N ARG A 7 28.47 27.98 -12.16
CA ARG A 7 27.19 27.82 -12.88
C ARG A 7 27.27 28.27 -14.35
N HIS A 8 27.97 29.37 -14.60
CA HIS A 8 28.12 29.96 -15.94
C HIS A 8 28.99 29.10 -16.89
N LEU A 9 29.73 28.13 -16.36
CA LEU A 9 30.58 27.22 -17.13
C LEU A 9 29.86 25.90 -17.47
N VAL A 10 28.62 25.71 -17.02
CA VAL A 10 27.91 24.44 -17.25
C VAL A 10 27.57 24.28 -18.73
N ARG A 11 27.95 23.13 -19.29
CA ARG A 11 27.65 22.73 -20.67
C ARG A 11 26.93 21.39 -20.75
N THR A 12 26.01 21.28 -21.68
CA THR A 12 25.40 20.01 -22.10
C THR A 12 26.19 19.38 -23.24
N LEU A 13 25.92 18.11 -23.57
CA LEU A 13 26.48 17.51 -24.79
C LEU A 13 26.09 18.25 -26.07
N ALA A 14 24.94 18.93 -26.08
CA ALA A 14 24.53 19.75 -27.22
C ALA A 14 25.44 20.96 -27.40
N ASP A 15 25.78 21.64 -26.29
CA ASP A 15 26.70 22.78 -26.29
C ASP A 15 28.11 22.34 -26.73
N ILE A 16 28.58 21.19 -26.24
CA ILE A 16 29.89 20.62 -26.59
C ILE A 16 29.96 20.21 -28.07
N ALA A 17 28.87 19.67 -28.61
CA ALA A 17 28.77 19.32 -30.03
C ALA A 17 28.76 20.58 -30.90
N ALA A 18 27.97 21.58 -30.51
CA ALA A 18 27.91 22.88 -31.20
C ALA A 18 29.27 23.58 -31.23
N GLN A 19 30.02 23.56 -30.11
CA GLN A 19 31.38 24.10 -30.02
C GLN A 19 32.35 23.44 -31.01
N GLN A 20 32.20 22.14 -31.26
CA GLN A 20 33.02 21.39 -32.21
C GLN A 20 32.50 21.48 -33.66
N GLY A 21 31.41 22.20 -33.91
CA GLY A 21 30.80 22.30 -35.23
C GLY A 21 30.19 20.99 -35.73
N ILE A 22 29.77 20.09 -34.84
CA ILE A 22 29.19 18.78 -35.18
C ILE A 22 27.77 18.63 -34.63
N ALA A 23 26.97 17.76 -35.25
CA ALA A 23 25.67 17.37 -34.71
C ALA A 23 25.83 16.57 -33.40
N VAL A 24 24.89 16.74 -32.46
CA VAL A 24 24.87 16.03 -31.17
C VAL A 24 24.91 14.51 -31.37
N GLN A 25 24.16 14.00 -32.35
CA GLN A 25 24.12 12.57 -32.65
C GLN A 25 25.50 12.02 -33.08
N THR A 26 26.29 12.82 -33.80
CA THR A 26 27.66 12.45 -34.21
C THR A 26 28.58 12.34 -32.99
N LEU A 27 28.47 13.26 -32.03
CA LEU A 27 29.23 13.20 -30.77
C LEU A 27 28.86 11.96 -29.94
N LEU A 28 27.58 11.58 -29.94
CA LEU A 28 27.10 10.37 -29.26
C LEU A 28 27.61 9.10 -29.93
N ASN A 29 27.43 8.97 -31.25
CA ASN A 29 27.81 7.77 -32.01
C ASN A 29 29.32 7.53 -32.03
N SER A 30 30.13 8.60 -32.03
CA SER A 30 31.59 8.50 -32.01
C SER A 30 32.16 8.10 -30.64
N GLY A 31 31.36 8.17 -29.57
CA GLY A 31 31.82 7.84 -28.22
C GLY A 31 32.90 8.79 -27.66
N ARG A 32 33.18 9.93 -28.31
CA ARG A 32 34.24 10.87 -27.88
C ARG A 32 34.04 11.40 -26.46
N HIS A 33 32.79 11.58 -26.06
CA HIS A 33 32.40 11.99 -24.70
C HIS A 33 32.60 10.89 -23.64
N LEU A 34 33.02 9.68 -24.06
CA LEU A 34 33.36 8.53 -23.22
C LEU A 34 34.84 8.15 -23.34
N ALA A 35 35.63 8.90 -24.13
CA ALA A 35 37.05 8.62 -24.30
C ALA A 35 37.81 8.79 -22.98
N GLU A 36 38.91 8.06 -22.85
CA GLU A 36 39.79 8.18 -21.68
C GLU A 36 40.29 9.62 -21.54
N GLY A 37 40.23 10.15 -20.32
CA GLY A 37 40.61 11.53 -20.02
C GLY A 37 39.55 12.59 -20.32
N PHE A 38 38.39 12.23 -20.90
CA PHE A 38 37.26 13.17 -21.03
C PHE A 38 36.72 13.55 -19.64
N PRO A 39 36.38 14.84 -19.38
CA PRO A 39 35.91 15.26 -18.07
C PRO A 39 34.70 14.46 -17.57
N ALA A 40 34.71 14.12 -16.29
CA ALA A 40 33.57 13.47 -15.66
C ALA A 40 32.35 14.42 -15.66
N PRO A 41 31.13 13.90 -15.83
CA PRO A 41 29.94 14.72 -15.75
C PRO A 41 29.74 15.27 -14.34
N LEU A 42 29.27 16.51 -14.27
CA LEU A 42 28.88 17.19 -13.04
C LEU A 42 27.62 16.59 -12.42
N ASN A 43 26.91 15.66 -13.06
CA ASN A 43 25.71 15.06 -12.50
C ASN A 43 25.50 13.60 -12.95
N ALA A 44 24.74 12.85 -12.14
CA ALA A 44 24.45 11.44 -12.40
C ALA A 44 23.19 11.21 -13.27
N GLY A 45 22.49 12.30 -13.66
CA GLY A 45 21.23 12.25 -14.39
C GLY A 45 21.35 11.86 -15.87
N ARG A 46 20.20 11.67 -16.52
CA ARG A 46 20.10 11.36 -17.96
C ARG A 46 20.67 12.48 -18.84
N THR A 47 20.37 13.73 -18.50
CA THR A 47 21.00 14.90 -19.12
C THR A 47 22.33 15.13 -18.44
N ARG A 48 23.43 14.82 -19.14
CA ARG A 48 24.80 15.01 -18.63
C ARG A 48 25.20 16.46 -18.74
N LEU A 49 25.66 17.00 -17.63
CA LEU A 49 26.25 18.32 -17.51
C LEU A 49 27.76 18.18 -17.33
N TYR A 50 28.51 19.10 -17.91
CA TYR A 50 29.97 19.12 -17.84
C TYR A 50 30.44 20.51 -17.45
N ASP A 51 31.63 20.57 -16.88
CA ASP A 51 32.31 21.83 -16.63
C ASP A 51 33.03 22.30 -17.91
N GLY A 52 32.69 23.50 -18.37
CA GLY A 52 33.16 24.05 -19.63
C GLY A 52 34.68 24.27 -19.67
N GLU A 53 35.30 24.69 -18.57
CA GLU A 53 36.77 24.85 -18.53
C GLU A 53 37.48 23.51 -18.63
N GLN A 54 36.94 22.48 -17.97
CA GLN A 54 37.49 21.13 -18.08
C GLN A 54 37.36 20.57 -19.50
N VAL A 55 36.21 20.78 -20.14
CA VAL A 55 35.98 20.38 -21.54
C VAL A 55 36.91 21.15 -22.47
N ASP A 56 37.06 22.46 -22.29
CA ASP A 56 37.95 23.29 -23.10
C ASP A 56 39.42 22.89 -22.95
N ALA A 57 39.85 22.54 -21.73
CA ALA A 57 41.19 22.02 -21.50
C ALA A 57 41.41 20.70 -22.24
N HIS A 58 40.47 19.74 -22.10
CA HIS A 58 40.55 18.44 -22.75
C HIS A 58 40.59 18.56 -24.29
N LEU A 59 39.67 19.34 -24.88
CA LEU A 59 39.61 19.54 -26.33
C LEU A 59 40.85 20.25 -26.88
N ALA A 60 41.48 21.12 -26.09
CA ALA A 60 42.74 21.77 -26.44
C ALA A 60 43.99 20.89 -26.19
N GLY A 61 43.82 19.65 -25.73
CA GLY A 61 44.94 18.76 -25.38
C GLY A 61 45.73 19.22 -24.15
N ARG A 62 45.15 20.09 -23.32
CA ARG A 62 45.76 20.59 -22.08
C ARG A 62 45.34 19.71 -20.89
N PRO A 63 46.15 19.67 -19.81
CA PRO A 63 45.74 19.02 -18.57
C PRO A 63 44.39 19.56 -18.06
N VAL A 64 43.47 18.66 -17.72
CA VAL A 64 42.15 19.03 -17.20
C VAL A 64 42.29 19.61 -15.79
N PRO A 65 41.88 20.87 -15.54
CA PRO A 65 41.97 21.46 -14.21
C PRO A 65 41.09 20.70 -13.22
N ALA A 66 41.58 20.51 -12.00
CA ALA A 66 40.78 19.91 -10.94
C ALA A 66 39.68 20.88 -10.49
N LEU A 67 38.48 20.36 -10.27
CA LEU A 67 37.41 21.14 -9.64
C LEU A 67 37.74 21.34 -8.15
N PRO A 68 37.29 22.46 -7.55
CA PRO A 68 37.35 22.65 -6.11
C PRO A 68 36.81 21.41 -5.37
N THR A 69 37.51 20.97 -4.34
CA THR A 69 37.13 19.80 -3.52
C THR A 69 36.35 20.20 -2.28
N THR A 70 36.60 21.40 -1.76
CA THR A 70 35.90 21.97 -0.61
C THR A 70 34.45 22.25 -0.95
N ASP A 71 33.58 21.85 -0.04
CA ASP A 71 32.15 22.06 -0.12
C ASP A 71 31.78 23.51 0.22
N ASP A 72 30.88 24.09 -0.58
CA ASP A 72 30.40 25.46 -0.40
C ASP A 72 28.86 25.47 -0.27
N ASP A 73 28.34 26.42 0.50
CA ASP A 73 26.90 26.58 0.76
C ASP A 73 26.10 27.00 -0.49
N GLU A 74 26.77 27.60 -1.48
CA GLU A 74 26.23 27.94 -2.79
C GLU A 74 26.49 26.87 -3.86
N ASP A 75 27.06 25.72 -3.50
CA ASP A 75 27.11 24.57 -4.39
C ASP A 75 25.69 24.19 -4.84
N LEU A 76 25.50 23.97 -6.13
CA LEU A 76 24.20 23.59 -6.69
C LEU A 76 24.11 22.07 -6.79
N LEU A 77 23.18 21.51 -6.02
CA LEU A 77 22.93 20.08 -5.90
C LEU A 77 21.79 19.67 -6.82
N ASP A 78 21.99 18.62 -7.61
CA ASP A 78 20.90 18.01 -8.37
C ASP A 78 19.94 17.21 -7.45
N ARG A 79 18.90 16.60 -8.05
CA ARG A 79 17.94 15.76 -7.31
C ARG A 79 18.59 14.65 -6.48
N GLN A 80 19.59 13.96 -7.01
CA GLN A 80 20.23 12.85 -6.30
C GLN A 80 21.14 13.36 -5.20
N GLU A 81 21.88 14.43 -5.46
CA GLU A 81 22.82 15.03 -4.53
C GLU A 81 22.11 15.70 -3.36
N ALA A 82 21.01 16.41 -3.62
CA ALA A 82 20.18 17.00 -2.56
C ALA A 82 19.57 15.91 -1.65
N ALA A 83 19.12 14.80 -2.24
CA ALA A 83 18.62 13.65 -1.50
C ALA A 83 19.75 12.98 -0.67
N ALA A 84 20.93 12.82 -1.25
CA ALA A 84 22.11 12.25 -0.60
C ALA A 84 22.61 13.11 0.57
N LEU A 85 22.69 14.43 0.40
CA LEU A 85 23.05 15.38 1.47
C LEU A 85 22.14 15.21 2.69
N ARG A 86 20.87 14.84 2.45
CA ARG A 86 19.89 14.60 3.50
C ARG A 86 19.68 13.15 3.88
N GLY A 87 20.47 12.21 3.37
CA GLY A 87 20.30 10.80 3.69
C GLY A 87 18.88 10.28 3.43
N MET A 88 18.20 10.79 2.41
CA MET A 88 16.85 10.38 2.03
C MET A 88 16.81 9.82 0.60
N PRO A 89 15.83 8.97 0.26
CA PRO A 89 15.69 8.49 -1.12
C PRO A 89 15.24 9.63 -2.06
N PRO A 90 15.65 9.62 -3.35
CA PRO A 90 15.25 10.65 -4.32
C PRO A 90 13.72 10.85 -4.46
N GLN A 91 12.92 9.81 -4.22
CA GLN A 91 11.45 9.91 -4.23
C GLN A 91 10.91 10.76 -3.05
N ALA A 92 11.59 10.75 -1.90
CA ALA A 92 11.24 11.64 -0.80
C ALA A 92 11.59 13.09 -1.13
N TRP A 93 12.71 13.30 -1.84
CA TRP A 93 13.10 14.62 -2.35
C TRP A 93 12.06 15.21 -3.30
N ASP A 94 11.43 14.40 -4.17
CA ASP A 94 10.40 14.87 -5.11
C ASP A 94 9.18 15.52 -4.43
N ARG A 95 8.91 15.16 -3.17
CA ARG A 95 7.90 15.83 -2.35
C ARG A 95 8.44 17.12 -1.73
N ARG A 96 9.70 17.10 -1.27
CA ARG A 96 10.35 18.23 -0.61
C ARG A 96 10.62 19.40 -1.55
N LYS A 97 11.01 19.13 -2.79
CA LYS A 97 11.25 20.19 -3.78
C LYS A 97 10.00 21.02 -4.12
N LYS A 98 8.81 20.57 -3.72
CA LYS A 98 7.53 21.30 -3.88
C LYS A 98 7.23 22.23 -2.70
N ASP A 99 7.95 22.13 -1.59
CA ASP A 99 7.81 23.02 -0.45
C ASP A 99 8.22 24.44 -0.86
N PRO A 100 7.40 25.48 -0.62
CA PRO A 100 7.73 26.86 -0.94
C PRO A 100 9.10 27.33 -0.43
N ALA A 101 9.55 26.81 0.71
CA ALA A 101 10.85 27.15 1.28
C ALA A 101 12.03 26.65 0.42
N VAL A 102 11.84 25.58 -0.35
CA VAL A 102 12.85 24.97 -1.22
C VAL A 102 12.62 25.38 -2.68
N SER A 103 11.37 25.36 -3.17
CA SER A 103 11.02 25.59 -4.56
C SER A 103 11.38 27.00 -5.03
N LYS A 104 11.32 28.00 -4.14
CA LYS A 104 11.69 29.40 -4.45
C LYS A 104 13.17 29.59 -4.82
N HIS A 105 14.01 28.60 -4.52
CA HIS A 105 15.45 28.63 -4.80
C HIS A 105 15.85 27.65 -5.91
N LEU A 106 14.88 27.12 -6.67
CA LEU A 106 15.16 26.26 -7.81
C LEU A 106 16.01 26.99 -8.84
N VAL A 107 17.12 26.38 -9.24
CA VAL A 107 18.01 26.84 -10.29
C VAL A 107 18.02 25.82 -11.43
N LEU A 108 17.72 26.27 -12.64
CA LEU A 108 17.90 25.45 -13.85
C LEU A 108 19.30 25.67 -14.43
N ALA A 109 20.03 24.58 -14.64
CA ALA A 109 21.32 24.55 -15.34
C ALA A 109 21.30 23.43 -16.38
N GLY A 110 21.48 23.77 -17.66
CA GLY A 110 21.38 22.81 -18.77
C GLY A 110 20.05 22.02 -18.80
N GLY A 111 18.96 22.64 -18.37
CA GLY A 111 17.63 22.01 -18.27
C GLY A 111 17.44 21.06 -17.09
N VAL A 112 18.41 20.96 -16.17
CA VAL A 112 18.34 20.14 -14.96
C VAL A 112 18.10 21.01 -13.73
N GLU A 113 17.18 20.57 -12.87
CA GLU A 113 16.84 21.21 -11.60
C GLU A 113 17.97 21.04 -10.56
N HIS A 114 18.36 22.15 -9.95
CA HIS A 114 19.32 22.18 -8.85
C HIS A 114 18.87 23.11 -7.72
N TRP A 115 19.42 22.90 -6.53
CA TRP A 115 19.19 23.74 -5.35
C TRP A 115 20.51 24.07 -4.65
N PRO A 116 20.68 25.30 -4.12
CA PRO A 116 21.84 25.64 -3.31
C PRO A 116 21.94 24.72 -2.08
N ARG A 117 23.16 24.28 -1.77
CA ARG A 117 23.45 23.38 -0.63
C ARG A 117 22.87 23.91 0.66
N ARG A 118 22.99 25.21 0.96
CA ARG A 118 22.39 25.81 2.17
C ARG A 118 20.87 25.71 2.21
N VAL A 119 20.18 25.82 1.08
CA VAL A 119 18.72 25.72 1.04
C VAL A 119 18.29 24.30 1.36
N VAL A 120 18.97 23.32 0.76
CA VAL A 120 18.81 21.92 1.12
C VAL A 120 19.12 21.75 2.61
N ARG A 121 20.24 22.33 3.07
CA ARG A 121 20.83 22.61 4.42
C ARG A 121 19.90 23.09 5.55
N ASP A 122 19.01 23.99 5.18
CA ASP A 122 18.32 24.79 6.21
C ASP A 122 16.82 24.46 6.20
N HIS A 123 16.27 24.04 5.06
CA HIS A 123 14.84 23.82 4.89
C HIS A 123 14.41 22.36 4.80
N THR A 124 15.36 21.42 4.83
CA THR A 124 15.03 19.99 4.77
C THR A 124 15.59 19.28 6.00
N PRO A 125 14.81 18.94 7.03
CA PRO A 125 15.36 18.27 8.20
C PRO A 125 16.06 16.97 7.81
N THR A 126 17.25 16.74 8.35
CA THR A 126 17.90 15.44 8.26
C THR A 126 16.95 14.41 8.88
N PRO A 127 16.61 13.32 8.18
CA PRO A 127 15.88 12.21 8.77
C PRO A 127 16.62 11.81 10.06
N ARG A 128 15.90 11.69 11.17
CA ARG A 128 16.47 11.10 12.38
C ARG A 128 17.08 9.77 11.98
N ARG A 129 18.39 9.62 12.23
CA ARG A 129 19.19 8.45 11.86
C ARG A 129 18.40 7.21 12.30
N PRO A 130 17.91 6.39 11.37
CA PRO A 130 17.24 5.16 11.74
C PRO A 130 18.34 4.27 12.32
N THR A 131 18.30 4.01 13.62
CA THR A 131 19.04 2.87 14.18
C THR A 131 18.50 1.63 13.47
N GLY A 132 19.32 1.11 12.56
CA GLY A 132 19.15 -0.10 11.75
C GLY A 132 17.78 -0.77 11.75
N SER A 133 17.03 -0.60 10.65
CA SER A 133 16.60 -1.74 9.81
C SER A 133 15.81 -1.22 8.61
N SER A 134 16.50 -1.07 7.48
CA SER A 134 15.90 -1.30 6.16
C SER A 134 15.61 -2.79 6.05
N GLY A 135 14.47 -3.18 6.62
CA GLY A 135 13.88 -4.50 6.58
C GLY A 135 12.49 -4.30 7.14
N GLY A 136 11.46 -4.55 6.32
CA GLY A 136 10.04 -4.41 6.69
C GLY A 136 9.63 -5.44 7.74
N GLY A 137 10.21 -5.34 8.93
CA GLY A 137 9.97 -6.18 10.09
C GLY A 137 9.85 -5.31 11.33
N ARG A 138 8.83 -5.61 12.13
CA ARG A 138 8.54 -4.99 13.42
C ARG A 138 9.79 -5.02 14.32
N PRO A 139 10.14 -3.94 15.03
CA PRO A 139 11.19 -3.98 16.05
C PRO A 139 10.87 -5.06 17.09
N THR A 140 11.85 -5.89 17.43
CA THR A 140 11.73 -6.87 18.50
C THR A 140 11.37 -6.15 19.80
N GLY A 141 10.16 -6.38 20.32
CA GLY A 141 9.69 -5.78 21.58
C GLY A 141 8.75 -4.57 21.47
N ALA A 142 8.48 -4.04 20.27
CA ALA A 142 7.46 -2.99 20.11
C ALA A 142 6.05 -3.63 20.04
N GLY A 143 5.44 -3.87 21.20
CA GLY A 143 4.02 -4.21 21.29
C GLY A 143 3.15 -3.13 20.63
N ASP A 144 2.00 -3.52 20.07
CA ASP A 144 0.99 -2.54 19.72
C ASP A 144 0.66 -1.85 21.06
N GLN A 145 0.69 -0.50 21.16
CA GLN A 145 0.40 0.18 22.44
C GLN A 145 -0.99 -0.21 22.98
N VAL A 146 -1.84 -0.72 22.09
CA VAL A 146 -3.11 -1.36 22.39
C VAL A 146 -3.08 -2.81 21.90
N PRO A 147 -3.35 -3.81 22.77
CA PRO A 147 -3.57 -5.19 22.34
C PRO A 147 -4.59 -5.28 21.19
N ARG A 148 -4.34 -6.13 20.19
CA ARG A 148 -5.14 -6.16 18.95
C ARG A 148 -6.62 -6.47 19.16
N ASP A 149 -6.92 -7.23 20.20
CA ASP A 149 -8.27 -7.55 20.70
C ASP A 149 -8.99 -6.33 21.28
N GLN A 150 -8.25 -5.37 21.84
CA GLN A 150 -8.81 -4.14 22.43
C GLN A 150 -8.94 -3.00 21.42
N LEU A 151 -8.26 -3.09 20.28
CA LEU A 151 -8.26 -2.05 19.25
C LEU A 151 -9.66 -1.67 18.75
N PRO A 152 -10.59 -2.60 18.44
CA PRO A 152 -11.93 -2.24 17.98
C PRO A 152 -12.70 -1.41 19.02
N ALA A 153 -12.64 -1.80 20.30
CA ALA A 153 -13.32 -1.09 21.37
C ALA A 153 -12.76 0.33 21.58
N ARG A 154 -11.43 0.49 21.49
CA ARG A 154 -10.78 1.82 21.60
C ARG A 154 -11.12 2.73 20.42
N VAL A 155 -11.14 2.18 19.20
CA VAL A 155 -11.54 2.94 18.00
C VAL A 155 -13.01 3.35 18.06
N ALA A 156 -13.89 2.48 18.58
CA ALA A 156 -15.29 2.80 18.82
C ALA A 156 -15.45 3.99 19.79
N GLN A 157 -14.72 3.99 20.91
CA GLN A 157 -14.73 5.12 21.86
C GLN A 157 -14.26 6.44 21.24
N LEU A 158 -13.21 6.41 20.42
CA LEU A 158 -12.74 7.60 19.72
C LEU A 158 -13.76 8.09 18.68
N LEU A 159 -14.46 7.19 18.00
CA LEU A 159 -15.55 7.55 17.09
C LEU A 159 -16.76 8.15 17.79
N ASP A 160 -17.04 7.76 19.05
CA ASP A 160 -18.10 8.37 19.86
C ASP A 160 -17.77 9.81 20.26
N GLN A 161 -16.48 10.12 20.43
CA GLN A 161 -15.99 11.46 20.74
C GLN A 161 -15.91 12.35 19.50
N ASP A 162 -15.45 11.78 18.38
CA ASP A 162 -15.32 12.47 17.09
C ASP A 162 -15.77 11.55 15.93
N PRO A 163 -17.01 11.71 15.43
CA PRO A 163 -17.49 10.97 14.27
C PRO A 163 -16.66 11.20 12.99
N ALA A 164 -15.97 12.34 12.89
CA ALA A 164 -15.13 12.71 11.75
C ALA A 164 -13.69 12.18 11.84
N LEU A 165 -13.37 11.43 12.90
CA LEU A 165 -12.06 10.87 13.18
C LEU A 165 -11.41 10.20 11.95
N THR A 166 -10.13 10.51 11.73
CA THR A 166 -9.36 10.01 10.60
C THR A 166 -8.38 8.92 11.02
N ALA A 167 -7.88 8.14 10.06
CA ALA A 167 -6.83 7.15 10.32
C ALA A 167 -5.54 7.75 10.89
N ALA A 168 -5.24 9.02 10.56
CA ALA A 168 -4.13 9.76 11.17
C ALA A 168 -4.41 10.00 12.66
N GLY A 169 -5.60 10.51 13.01
CA GLY A 169 -6.00 10.71 14.41
C GLY A 169 -5.97 9.42 15.25
N VAL A 170 -6.38 8.29 14.68
CA VAL A 170 -6.25 6.97 15.35
C VAL A 170 -4.79 6.53 15.50
N THR A 171 -3.95 6.80 14.50
CA THR A 171 -2.50 6.51 14.58
C THR A 171 -1.86 7.32 15.70
N ASP A 172 -2.19 8.60 15.77
CA ASP A 172 -1.65 9.52 16.78
C ASP A 172 -2.15 9.16 18.19
N SER A 173 -3.41 8.73 18.32
CA SER A 173 -4.02 8.41 19.62
C SER A 173 -3.63 7.02 20.15
N LEU A 174 -3.51 6.01 19.27
CA LEU A 174 -3.36 4.61 19.67
C LEU A 174 -2.00 4.00 19.29
N GLY A 175 -1.13 4.75 18.61
CA GLY A 175 0.21 4.30 18.21
C GLY A 175 0.22 3.14 17.23
N VAL A 176 -0.89 2.87 16.52
CA VAL A 176 -1.00 1.78 15.54
C VAL A 176 -0.62 2.23 14.14
N HIS A 177 -0.20 1.30 13.28
CA HIS A 177 0.11 1.61 11.89
C HIS A 177 -1.13 2.16 11.15
N ARG A 178 -0.94 3.13 10.25
CA ARG A 178 -2.03 3.81 9.51
C ARG A 178 -3.00 2.86 8.81
N ASN A 179 -2.50 1.77 8.21
CA ASN A 179 -3.37 0.78 7.56
C ASN A 179 -4.25 0.03 8.58
N THR A 180 -3.70 -0.27 9.76
CA THR A 180 -4.43 -0.89 10.86
C THR A 180 -5.50 0.06 11.40
N ALA A 181 -5.16 1.34 11.58
CA ALA A 181 -6.10 2.39 11.94
C ALA A 181 -7.25 2.51 10.91
N GLN A 182 -6.92 2.56 9.63
CA GLN A 182 -7.91 2.65 8.55
C GLN A 182 -8.83 1.41 8.52
N ALA A 183 -8.27 0.22 8.68
CA ALA A 183 -9.04 -1.02 8.70
C ALA A 183 -10.00 -1.07 9.90
N ALA A 184 -9.52 -0.72 11.10
CA ALA A 184 -10.33 -0.67 12.30
C ALA A 184 -11.46 0.37 12.20
N LEU A 185 -11.17 1.59 11.70
CA LEU A 185 -12.21 2.61 11.45
C LEU A 185 -13.26 2.13 10.46
N THR A 186 -12.83 1.51 9.36
CA THR A 186 -13.75 1.00 8.34
C THR A 186 -14.66 -0.07 8.91
N GLN A 187 -14.10 -1.00 9.72
CA GLN A 187 -14.87 -2.04 10.39
C GLN A 187 -15.88 -1.44 11.38
N CYS A 188 -15.45 -0.61 12.33
CA CYS A 188 -16.34 -0.04 13.34
C CYS A 188 -17.46 0.81 12.74
N ARG A 189 -17.15 1.61 11.70
CA ARG A 189 -18.18 2.38 10.97
C ARG A 189 -19.17 1.44 10.28
N ALA A 190 -18.68 0.39 9.61
CA ALA A 190 -19.53 -0.56 8.91
C ALA A 190 -20.47 -1.33 9.86
N ASP A 191 -19.97 -1.78 11.01
CA ASP A 191 -20.79 -2.48 12.01
C ASP A 191 -21.92 -1.60 12.54
N ARG A 192 -21.60 -0.36 12.97
CA ARG A 192 -22.60 0.60 13.46
C ARG A 192 -23.61 1.01 12.38
N MET A 193 -23.13 1.22 11.15
CA MET A 193 -24.01 1.50 10.02
C MET A 193 -24.94 0.32 9.74
N ALA A 194 -24.46 -0.92 9.80
CA ALA A 194 -25.30 -2.11 9.64
C ALA A 194 -26.38 -2.18 10.73
N ASP A 195 -26.05 -1.88 11.99
CA ASP A 195 -27.03 -1.84 13.08
C ASP A 195 -28.15 -0.82 12.81
N VAL A 196 -27.80 0.40 12.38
CA VAL A 196 -28.78 1.45 12.05
C VAL A 196 -29.65 1.07 10.85
N ILE A 197 -29.06 0.47 9.82
CA ILE A 197 -29.82 0.00 8.65
C ILE A 197 -30.80 -1.11 9.05
N GLU A 198 -30.36 -2.07 9.87
CA GLU A 198 -31.21 -3.18 10.32
C GLU A 198 -32.38 -2.68 11.19
N GLN A 199 -32.11 -1.74 12.10
CA GLN A 199 -33.12 -1.20 13.02
C GLN A 199 -34.14 -0.29 12.34
N HIS A 200 -33.71 0.51 11.36
CA HIS A 200 -34.54 1.59 10.80
C HIS A 200 -34.91 1.41 9.32
N GLY A 201 -34.39 0.38 8.64
CA GLY A 201 -34.67 0.13 7.22
C GLY A 201 -34.15 1.23 6.29
N VAL A 202 -33.11 1.95 6.70
CA VAL A 202 -32.56 3.09 5.95
C VAL A 202 -31.42 2.69 5.01
N THR A 203 -31.07 3.54 4.05
CA THR A 203 -29.90 3.32 3.20
C THR A 203 -28.58 3.53 3.96
N ALA A 204 -27.47 3.00 3.43
CA ALA A 204 -26.14 3.21 4.02
C ALA A 204 -25.75 4.70 4.12
N ALA A 205 -26.15 5.54 3.17
CA ALA A 205 -25.90 6.98 3.22
C ALA A 205 -26.67 7.66 4.35
N GLN A 206 -27.94 7.27 4.54
CA GLN A 206 -28.77 7.76 5.64
C GLN A 206 -28.25 7.27 7.00
N ALA A 207 -27.82 6.01 7.10
CA ALA A 207 -27.20 5.49 8.31
C ALA A 207 -25.90 6.24 8.68
N ALA A 208 -25.04 6.50 7.70
CA ALA A 208 -23.84 7.31 7.92
C ALA A 208 -24.18 8.74 8.38
N ALA A 209 -25.19 9.38 7.79
CA ALA A 209 -25.63 10.71 8.19
C ALA A 209 -26.22 10.72 9.61
N ALA A 210 -27.04 9.72 9.97
CA ALA A 210 -27.59 9.55 11.31
C ALA A 210 -26.49 9.37 12.38
N LEU A 211 -25.38 8.72 12.01
CA LEU A 211 -24.20 8.53 12.88
C LEU A 211 -23.21 9.71 12.84
N GLY A 212 -23.50 10.78 12.09
CA GLY A 212 -22.64 11.97 11.99
C GLY A 212 -21.35 11.76 11.18
N TYR A 213 -21.23 10.67 10.41
CA TYR A 213 -20.00 10.38 9.68
C TYR A 213 -19.86 11.18 8.37
N PRO A 214 -18.68 11.74 8.06
CA PRO A 214 -18.47 12.47 6.81
C PRO A 214 -18.60 11.58 5.57
N ALA A 215 -19.38 12.00 4.58
CA ALA A 215 -19.67 11.23 3.36
C ALA A 215 -18.41 10.77 2.60
N GLY A 216 -17.38 11.62 2.55
CA GLY A 216 -16.10 11.29 1.90
C GLY A 216 -15.31 10.16 2.58
N GLN A 217 -15.64 9.81 3.82
CA GLN A 217 -14.93 8.81 4.62
C GLN A 217 -15.70 7.48 4.75
N THR A 218 -16.97 7.42 4.35
CA THR A 218 -17.85 6.27 4.63
C THR A 218 -18.15 5.38 3.43
N ARG A 219 -17.74 5.74 2.22
CA ARG A 219 -18.01 4.94 1.01
C ARG A 219 -17.66 3.46 1.19
N ARG A 220 -16.45 3.17 1.67
CA ARG A 220 -15.97 1.79 1.92
C ARG A 220 -16.73 1.11 3.06
N ALA A 221 -17.01 1.84 4.14
CA ALA A 221 -17.77 1.33 5.27
C ALA A 221 -19.23 1.01 4.90
N GLY A 222 -19.85 1.78 3.99
CA GLY A 222 -21.20 1.54 3.51
C GLY A 222 -21.34 0.26 2.69
N VAL A 223 -20.37 -0.02 1.80
CA VAL A 223 -20.31 -1.29 1.07
C VAL A 223 -20.20 -2.46 2.05
N ARG A 224 -19.31 -2.33 3.04
CA ARG A 224 -19.11 -3.34 4.08
C ARG A 224 -20.31 -3.53 5.00
N ALA A 225 -21.02 -2.46 5.35
CA ALA A 225 -22.25 -2.52 6.13
C ALA A 225 -23.33 -3.32 5.40
N ALA A 226 -23.48 -3.12 4.09
CA ALA A 226 -24.40 -3.90 3.27
C ALA A 226 -24.02 -5.39 3.24
N ALA A 227 -22.73 -5.72 3.14
CA ALA A 227 -22.26 -7.10 3.24
C ALA A 227 -22.54 -7.71 4.63
N ILE A 228 -22.31 -6.98 5.71
CA ILE A 228 -22.61 -7.43 7.08
C ILE A 228 -24.11 -7.79 7.22
N LEU A 229 -25.01 -6.98 6.66
CA LEU A 229 -26.45 -7.25 6.68
C LEU A 229 -26.82 -8.52 5.93
N ARG A 230 -26.30 -8.71 4.72
CA ARG A 230 -26.52 -9.96 3.95
C ARG A 230 -25.98 -11.17 4.71
N GLY A 231 -24.83 -11.01 5.38
CA GLY A 231 -24.29 -12.00 6.30
C GLY A 231 -25.23 -12.32 7.47
N ARG A 232 -25.84 -11.31 8.10
CA ARG A 232 -26.85 -11.49 9.17
C ARG A 232 -28.09 -12.22 8.66
N GLN A 233 -28.59 -11.84 7.48
CA GLN A 233 -29.74 -12.48 6.83
C GLN A 233 -29.46 -13.95 6.47
N ALA A 234 -28.22 -14.32 6.16
CA ALA A 234 -27.83 -15.70 5.89
C ALA A 234 -27.69 -16.58 7.15
N ARG A 235 -27.67 -16.00 8.37
CA ARG A 235 -27.44 -16.76 9.62
C ARG A 235 -28.46 -17.89 9.85
N PRO A 236 -29.78 -17.69 9.69
CA PRO A 236 -30.75 -18.78 9.90
C PRO A 236 -30.51 -19.95 8.95
N TYR A 237 -30.17 -19.65 7.70
CA TYR A 237 -29.83 -20.67 6.71
C TYR A 237 -28.55 -21.44 7.09
N LEU A 238 -27.49 -20.73 7.46
CA LEU A 238 -26.23 -21.36 7.88
C LEU A 238 -26.39 -22.21 9.14
N ALA A 239 -27.27 -21.81 10.06
CA ALA A 239 -27.65 -22.62 11.21
C ALA A 239 -28.38 -23.90 10.80
N ALA A 240 -29.34 -23.80 9.87
CA ALA A 240 -30.05 -24.98 9.35
C ALA A 240 -29.10 -25.97 8.66
N VAL A 241 -28.10 -25.47 7.91
CA VAL A 241 -27.04 -26.31 7.33
C VAL A 241 -26.20 -26.99 8.41
N ALA A 242 -25.74 -26.25 9.44
CA ALA A 242 -24.98 -26.83 10.55
C ALA A 242 -25.77 -27.92 11.27
N HIS A 243 -27.08 -27.71 11.50
CA HIS A 243 -27.98 -28.73 12.06
C HIS A 243 -28.09 -29.97 11.17
N ALA A 244 -28.25 -29.81 9.86
CA ALA A 244 -28.35 -30.94 8.93
C ALA A 244 -27.05 -31.77 8.89
N LEU A 245 -25.89 -31.12 8.88
CA LEU A 245 -24.59 -31.79 8.89
C LEU A 245 -24.31 -32.51 10.22
N HIS A 246 -24.72 -31.91 11.34
CA HIS A 246 -24.65 -32.55 12.65
C HIS A 246 -25.59 -33.77 12.73
N ALA A 247 -26.84 -33.64 12.29
CA ALA A 247 -27.81 -34.75 12.26
C ALA A 247 -27.33 -35.91 11.38
N ARG A 248 -26.60 -35.61 10.29
CA ARG A 248 -25.96 -36.61 9.43
C ARG A 248 -24.74 -37.29 10.08
N GLY A 249 -24.21 -36.73 11.16
CA GLY A 249 -23.07 -37.25 11.92
C GLY A 249 -21.70 -36.75 11.43
N TRP A 250 -21.64 -35.66 10.66
CA TRP A 250 -20.38 -35.12 10.12
C TRP A 250 -19.75 -34.00 10.95
N MET A 251 -20.50 -33.45 11.90
CA MET A 251 -20.05 -32.44 12.84
C MET A 251 -20.35 -32.89 14.27
N ALA A 252 -19.42 -32.67 15.20
CA ALA A 252 -19.64 -32.96 16.63
C ALA A 252 -20.73 -32.07 17.27
N THR A 253 -20.90 -30.84 16.77
CA THR A 253 -21.92 -29.89 17.27
C THR A 253 -22.65 -29.21 16.11
N ALA A 254 -23.90 -28.81 16.34
CA ALA A 254 -24.68 -28.03 15.38
C ALA A 254 -24.37 -26.51 15.44
N THR A 255 -23.12 -26.13 15.75
CA THR A 255 -22.77 -24.72 15.92
C THR A 255 -22.78 -23.99 14.57
N PRO A 256 -23.56 -22.90 14.41
CA PRO A 256 -23.56 -22.14 13.18
C PRO A 256 -22.19 -21.51 12.91
N PRO A 257 -21.76 -21.42 11.64
CA PRO A 257 -20.47 -20.86 11.32
C PRO A 257 -20.50 -19.33 11.45
N THR A 258 -19.37 -18.75 11.87
CA THR A 258 -19.21 -17.30 11.82
C THR A 258 -19.06 -16.83 10.37
N VAL A 259 -19.88 -15.87 9.95
CA VAL A 259 -19.76 -15.21 8.65
C VAL A 259 -18.57 -14.24 8.69
N GLN A 260 -17.74 -14.32 7.66
CA GLN A 260 -16.54 -13.51 7.48
C GLN A 260 -16.67 -12.63 6.24
N HIS A 261 -15.97 -11.49 6.28
CA HIS A 261 -15.93 -10.48 5.22
C HIS A 261 -14.49 -10.25 4.76
N PRO A 262 -13.92 -11.20 3.98
CA PRO A 262 -12.52 -11.15 3.52
C PRO A 262 -12.26 -9.97 2.58
N GLU A 263 -13.29 -9.55 1.88
CA GLU A 263 -13.36 -8.31 1.09
C GLU A 263 -14.57 -7.49 1.57
N ASP A 264 -14.64 -6.22 1.18
CA ASP A 264 -15.68 -5.32 1.67
C ASP A 264 -17.09 -5.68 1.18
N ASP A 265 -17.24 -6.47 0.13
CA ASP A 265 -18.55 -6.79 -0.47
C ASP A 265 -18.81 -8.30 -0.64
N VAL A 266 -18.21 -9.12 0.24
CA VAL A 266 -18.31 -10.58 0.16
C VAL A 266 -18.64 -11.15 1.52
N CYS A 267 -19.59 -12.09 1.56
CA CYS A 267 -19.87 -12.93 2.72
C CYS A 267 -19.38 -14.35 2.44
N VAL A 268 -18.58 -14.89 3.36
CA VAL A 268 -18.17 -16.29 3.34
C VAL A 268 -18.33 -16.91 4.71
N ALA A 269 -18.56 -18.22 4.78
CA ALA A 269 -18.58 -18.97 6.02
C ALA A 269 -17.90 -20.31 5.81
N ALA A 270 -17.36 -20.90 6.88
CA ALA A 270 -16.74 -22.21 6.83
C ALA A 270 -17.24 -23.09 7.96
N LEU A 271 -17.52 -24.34 7.63
CA LEU A 271 -17.94 -25.40 8.55
C LEU A 271 -16.89 -26.51 8.53
N THR A 272 -16.31 -26.81 9.67
CA THR A 272 -15.38 -27.94 9.81
C THR A 272 -16.17 -29.22 9.98
N LEU A 273 -15.83 -30.25 9.20
CA LEU A 273 -16.40 -31.59 9.35
C LEU A 273 -15.36 -32.45 10.08
N ASP A 274 -15.58 -32.68 11.37
CA ASP A 274 -14.62 -33.30 12.29
C ASP A 274 -14.81 -34.81 12.46
N ALA A 275 -15.96 -35.36 12.05
CA ALA A 275 -16.22 -36.78 12.10
C ALA A 275 -15.31 -37.59 11.15
N PRO A 276 -14.88 -38.82 11.53
CA PRO A 276 -14.09 -39.69 10.66
C PRO A 276 -14.79 -40.08 9.36
N ALA A 277 -16.13 -40.18 9.38
CA ALA A 277 -16.94 -40.55 8.23
C ALA A 277 -17.33 -39.35 7.33
N ALA A 278 -16.77 -38.16 7.57
CA ALA A 278 -17.09 -36.98 6.78
C ALA A 278 -16.46 -37.07 5.37
N PRO A 279 -17.20 -36.72 4.30
CA PRO A 279 -16.73 -36.83 2.92
C PRO A 279 -15.68 -35.77 2.54
N ALA A 280 -15.46 -34.78 3.38
CA ALA A 280 -14.44 -33.74 3.21
C ALA A 280 -13.98 -33.19 4.56
N PRO A 281 -12.81 -32.54 4.64
CA PRO A 281 -12.35 -31.86 5.85
C PRO A 281 -13.24 -30.69 6.29
N ALA A 282 -13.75 -29.90 5.35
CA ALA A 282 -14.56 -28.72 5.63
C ALA A 282 -15.43 -28.34 4.43
N LEU A 283 -16.44 -27.53 4.69
CA LEU A 283 -17.28 -26.85 3.71
C LEU A 283 -17.07 -25.36 3.77
N VAL A 284 -17.09 -24.72 2.60
CA VAL A 284 -17.02 -23.28 2.45
C VAL A 284 -18.25 -22.81 1.70
N TRP A 285 -18.96 -21.87 2.31
CA TRP A 285 -20.03 -21.12 1.69
C TRP A 285 -19.50 -19.78 1.20
N SER A 286 -19.87 -19.40 -0.01
CA SER A 286 -19.74 -18.06 -0.56
C SER A 286 -21.11 -17.59 -1.01
N GLU A 287 -21.49 -16.39 -0.60
CA GLU A 287 -22.73 -15.75 -1.07
C GLU A 287 -22.81 -15.69 -2.61
N ARG A 288 -21.67 -15.52 -3.29
CA ARG A 288 -21.63 -15.37 -4.76
C ARG A 288 -21.63 -16.69 -5.51
N HIS A 289 -21.08 -17.73 -4.91
CA HIS A 289 -20.75 -18.97 -5.61
C HIS A 289 -21.41 -20.23 -5.02
N GLY A 290 -22.09 -20.12 -3.88
CA GLY A 290 -22.69 -21.26 -3.19
C GLY A 290 -21.69 -22.04 -2.36
N TRP A 291 -21.79 -23.36 -2.38
CA TRP A 291 -21.03 -24.24 -1.50
C TRP A 291 -19.89 -24.94 -2.22
N ARG A 292 -18.80 -25.21 -1.50
CA ARG A 292 -17.74 -26.10 -1.94
C ARG A 292 -17.11 -26.87 -0.80
N THR A 293 -16.47 -27.99 -1.11
CA THR A 293 -15.56 -28.65 -0.17
C THR A 293 -14.22 -27.90 -0.07
N ALA A 294 -13.49 -28.13 1.03
CA ALA A 294 -12.15 -27.63 1.24
C ALA A 294 -11.23 -28.75 1.78
N THR A 295 -9.96 -28.69 1.40
CA THR A 295 -8.94 -29.70 1.71
C THR A 295 -8.34 -29.58 3.12
N SER A 296 -8.68 -28.53 3.87
CA SER A 296 -8.10 -28.25 5.18
C SER A 296 -9.15 -27.90 6.21
N ARG A 297 -9.09 -28.58 7.38
CA ARG A 297 -9.89 -28.21 8.56
C ARG A 297 -9.41 -26.92 9.21
N ARG A 298 -8.10 -26.66 9.17
CA ARG A 298 -7.44 -25.52 9.86
C ARG A 298 -7.57 -24.23 9.06
N HIS A 299 -7.48 -24.32 7.74
CA HIS A 299 -7.50 -23.16 6.84
C HIS A 299 -8.45 -23.40 5.65
N PRO A 300 -9.77 -23.55 5.91
CA PRO A 300 -10.75 -23.86 4.85
C PRO A 300 -10.92 -22.68 3.87
N LEU A 301 -10.80 -21.46 4.39
CA LEU A 301 -10.76 -20.23 3.60
C LEU A 301 -9.28 -19.96 3.25
N GLY A 302 -8.93 -20.17 1.98
CA GLY A 302 -7.61 -19.79 1.46
C GLY A 302 -7.37 -18.28 1.58
N ARG A 303 -6.19 -17.80 1.14
CA ARG A 303 -5.89 -16.36 1.14
C ARG A 303 -6.97 -15.59 0.38
N GLY A 304 -7.53 -14.56 1.01
CA GLY A 304 -8.61 -13.74 0.42
C GLY A 304 -9.93 -14.48 0.20
N ALA A 305 -10.11 -15.68 0.77
CA ALA A 305 -11.24 -16.56 0.51
C ALA A 305 -11.47 -16.85 -0.99
N ALA A 306 -10.38 -17.05 -1.74
CA ALA A 306 -10.44 -17.39 -3.16
C ALA A 306 -11.41 -18.55 -3.47
N TRP A 307 -12.01 -18.49 -4.67
CA TRP A 307 -12.89 -19.53 -5.20
C TRP A 307 -12.15 -20.38 -6.24
N PRO A 308 -11.44 -21.45 -5.82
CA PRO A 308 -10.68 -22.29 -6.74
C PRO A 308 -11.60 -23.09 -7.69
N PRO A 309 -11.10 -23.47 -8.88
CA PRO A 309 -11.79 -24.42 -9.74
C PRO A 309 -11.94 -25.80 -9.07
N PRO A 310 -12.91 -26.64 -9.49
CA PRO A 310 -13.02 -28.01 -9.01
C PRO A 310 -11.74 -28.81 -9.26
N GLY A 311 -11.37 -29.69 -8.33
CA GLY A 311 -10.16 -30.49 -8.39
C GLY A 311 -10.02 -31.44 -7.20
N PRO A 312 -8.84 -32.03 -6.98
CA PRO A 312 -8.61 -32.96 -5.87
C PRO A 312 -9.01 -32.34 -4.52
N GLY A 313 -10.06 -32.90 -3.89
CA GLY A 313 -10.60 -32.45 -2.60
C GLY A 313 -11.39 -31.14 -2.62
N VAL A 314 -11.58 -30.52 -3.79
CA VAL A 314 -12.42 -29.32 -3.96
C VAL A 314 -13.52 -29.59 -4.97
N ARG A 315 -14.76 -29.64 -4.50
CA ARG A 315 -15.96 -29.85 -5.31
C ARG A 315 -16.90 -28.69 -5.07
N HIS A 316 -17.49 -28.13 -6.13
CA HIS A 316 -18.58 -27.17 -6.00
C HIS A 316 -19.87 -27.97 -5.80
N LEU A 317 -20.67 -27.57 -4.82
CA LEU A 317 -21.82 -28.33 -4.32
C LEU A 317 -23.10 -27.55 -4.56
N ALA A 318 -24.11 -28.28 -5.05
CA ALA A 318 -25.46 -27.80 -5.34
C ALA A 318 -25.50 -26.55 -6.24
N THR A 319 -26.67 -26.21 -6.77
CA THR A 319 -26.87 -25.00 -7.56
C THR A 319 -27.39 -23.87 -6.67
N GLY A 320 -26.82 -22.67 -6.83
CA GLY A 320 -27.25 -21.47 -6.12
C GLY A 320 -26.53 -21.20 -4.80
N ALA A 321 -26.74 -19.99 -4.27
CA ALA A 321 -26.06 -19.53 -3.05
C ALA A 321 -26.57 -20.20 -1.77
N MET A 322 -27.87 -20.58 -1.73
CA MET A 322 -28.55 -21.10 -0.54
C MET A 322 -29.47 -22.27 -0.92
N PRO A 323 -28.93 -23.41 -1.40
CA PRO A 323 -29.71 -24.62 -1.69
C PRO A 323 -30.39 -25.15 -0.43
N ALA A 324 -31.42 -25.99 -0.53
CA ALA A 324 -32.00 -26.58 0.68
C ALA A 324 -30.92 -27.40 1.43
N PRO A 325 -30.87 -27.37 2.78
CA PRO A 325 -29.88 -28.12 3.54
C PRO A 325 -29.84 -29.62 3.20
N ALA A 326 -30.99 -30.22 2.89
CA ALA A 326 -31.08 -31.61 2.43
C ALA A 326 -30.39 -31.83 1.09
N ASP A 327 -30.52 -30.91 0.13
CA ASP A 327 -29.86 -30.99 -1.18
C ASP A 327 -28.34 -30.90 -1.03
N LEU A 328 -27.85 -30.09 -0.09
CA LEU A 328 -26.42 -29.99 0.22
C LEU A 328 -25.89 -31.29 0.84
N VAL A 329 -26.64 -31.91 1.76
CA VAL A 329 -26.29 -33.22 2.33
C VAL A 329 -26.29 -34.30 1.26
N ASN A 330 -27.31 -34.33 0.40
CA ASN A 330 -27.39 -35.26 -0.73
C ASN A 330 -26.20 -35.07 -1.70
N ALA A 331 -25.86 -33.83 -2.05
CA ALA A 331 -24.71 -33.53 -2.91
C ALA A 331 -23.36 -33.98 -2.29
N LEU A 332 -23.28 -34.08 -0.97
CA LEU A 332 -22.14 -34.63 -0.25
C LEU A 332 -22.16 -36.15 -0.20
N ASP A 333 -23.34 -36.77 -0.09
CA ASP A 333 -23.54 -38.22 -0.06
C ASP A 333 -23.35 -38.90 -1.43
N SER A 334 -23.72 -38.23 -2.53
CA SER A 334 -23.60 -38.76 -3.92
C SER A 334 -22.15 -38.97 -4.41
N THR A 335 -21.19 -39.06 -3.48
CA THR A 335 -19.76 -39.19 -3.74
C THR A 335 -19.06 -40.20 -2.83
N GLY A 336 -19.83 -41.04 -2.12
CA GLY A 336 -19.36 -42.26 -1.46
C GLY A 336 -19.47 -43.47 -2.37
#